data_AF-A0A947F9F3-F1
#
_entry.id   AF-A0A947F9F3-F1
#
_cell.length_a   1.000
_cell.length_b   1.000
_cell.length_c   1.000
_cell.angle_alpha   90.00
_cell.angle_beta   90.00
_cell.angle_gamma   90.00
#
_symmetry.space_group_name_H-M   'P 1'
#
loop_
_entity.id
_entity.type
_entity.pdbx_description
1 polymer ?
#
loop_
_entity_poly.entity_id
_entity_poly.type
_entity_poly.pdbx_seq_one_letter_code
_entity_poly.pdbx_strand_id
1 'polypeptide(L)' 'VDLTKISQDLMAVNLSEEIASIFNVQAGYPAFHFKRSEYSNDKPVCYVEYFMRGEMSFRDVFSPKLERPLLRE' A
#
# COMPACT_ATOMS: atom_id res chain seq x y z
N VAL A 1 -1.09 14.06 14.37
CA VAL A 1 0.06 13.84 13.45
C VAL A 1 -0.42 14.24 12.08
N ASP A 2 0.32 15.12 11.38
CA ASP A 2 -0.01 15.50 10.00
C ASP A 2 0.77 14.60 9.04
N LEU A 3 0.06 13.86 8.19
CA LEU A 3 0.63 12.87 7.26
C LEU A 3 0.92 13.53 5.92
N THR A 4 2.20 13.57 5.56
CA THR A 4 2.69 14.34 4.39
C THR A 4 3.22 13.44 3.27
N LYS A 5 3.67 12.23 3.60
CA LYS A 5 4.20 11.24 2.64
C LYS A 5 3.90 9.83 3.13
N ILE A 6 3.61 8.96 2.18
CA ILE A 6 3.51 7.52 2.37
C ILE A 6 4.50 6.87 1.40
N SER A 7 5.32 5.95 1.90
CA SER A 7 6.13 5.04 1.09
C SER A 7 5.54 3.65 1.25
N GLN A 8 5.28 2.96 0.14
CA GLN A 8 4.62 1.66 0.17
C GLN A 8 5.27 0.70 -0.81
N ASP A 9 5.64 -0.48 -0.33
CA ASP A 9 5.99 -1.64 -1.15
C ASP A 9 4.82 -2.62 -1.17
N LEU A 10 4.47 -3.08 -2.36
CA LEU A 10 3.42 -4.08 -2.60
C LEU A 10 4.05 -5.29 -3.30
N MET A 11 3.86 -6.48 -2.72
CA MET A 11 4.29 -7.73 -3.33
C MET A 11 3.15 -8.74 -3.41
N ALA A 12 3.03 -9.43 -4.55
CA ALA A 12 2.21 -10.63 -4.64
C ALA A 12 2.97 -11.79 -3.99
N VAL A 13 2.33 -12.50 -3.05
CA VAL A 13 2.93 -13.57 -2.27
C VAL A 13 1.97 -14.76 -2.15
N ASN A 14 2.53 -15.92 -1.84
CA ASN A 14 1.78 -17.06 -1.35
C ASN A 14 1.83 -17.06 0.18
N LEU A 15 0.68 -17.16 0.85
CA LEU A 15 0.63 -17.11 2.31
C LEU A 15 1.34 -18.30 2.96
N SER A 16 2.10 -18.03 4.01
CA SER A 16 2.60 -19.08 4.91
C SER A 16 1.44 -19.75 5.65
N GLU A 17 1.68 -20.94 6.21
CA GLU A 17 0.67 -21.67 6.98
C GLU A 17 0.12 -20.83 8.17
N GLU A 18 1.01 -20.15 8.89
CA GLU A 18 0.65 -19.28 10.01
C GLU A 18 -0.34 -18.19 9.58
N ILE A 19 -0.01 -17.41 8.54
CA ILE A 19 -0.87 -16.31 8.08
C ILE A 19 -2.14 -16.83 7.41
N ALA A 20 -2.04 -17.92 6.63
CA ALA A 20 -3.20 -18.54 6.00
C ALA A 20 -4.24 -19.01 7.03
N SER A 21 -3.79 -19.51 8.18
CA SER A 21 -4.67 -19.92 9.28
C SER A 21 -5.50 -18.75 9.85
N ILE A 22 -4.90 -17.56 9.96
CA ILE A 22 -5.60 -16.34 10.43
C ILE A 22 -6.73 -15.94 9.46
N PHE A 23 -6.49 -16.10 8.15
CA PHE A 23 -7.49 -15.83 7.12
C PHE A 23 -8.49 -16.99 6.90
N ASN A 24 -8.30 -18.13 7.58
CA ASN A 24 -9.04 -19.37 7.34
C ASN A 24 -9.01 -19.81 5.87
N VAL A 25 -7.82 -19.79 5.27
CA VAL A 25 -7.55 -20.26 3.91
C VAL A 25 -6.43 -21.31 3.90
N GLN A 26 -6.24 -21.99 2.78
CA GLN A 26 -5.16 -22.97 2.65
C GLN A 26 -3.78 -22.28 2.58
N ALA A 27 -2.75 -22.90 3.16
CA ALA A 27 -1.36 -22.48 2.93
C ALA A 27 -1.06 -22.39 1.43
N GLY A 28 -0.31 -21.37 1.03
CA GLY A 28 -0.04 -21.08 -0.37
C GLY A 28 -1.09 -20.20 -1.05
N TYR A 29 -2.17 -19.80 -0.36
CA TYR A 29 -3.19 -18.91 -0.92
C TYR A 29 -2.56 -17.61 -1.48
N PRO A 30 -2.93 -17.17 -2.70
CA PRO A 30 -2.40 -15.95 -3.28
C PRO A 30 -2.92 -14.71 -2.54
N ALA A 31 -2.01 -13.82 -2.16
CA ALA A 31 -2.29 -12.62 -1.40
C ALA A 31 -1.36 -11.47 -1.81
N PHE A 32 -1.72 -10.27 -1.37
CA PHE A 32 -0.84 -9.10 -1.43
C PHE A 32 -0.25 -8.83 -0.06
N HIS A 33 1.05 -8.58 -0.03
CA HIS A 33 1.79 -8.17 1.15
C HIS A 33 2.20 -6.70 1.00
N PHE A 34 1.74 -5.87 1.94
CA PHE A 34 2.00 -4.44 1.98
C PHE A 34 2.97 -4.12 3.09
N LYS A 35 4.00 -3.33 2.76
CA LYS A 35 4.87 -2.67 3.75
C LYS A 35 4.73 -1.17 3.55
N ARG A 36 4.25 -0.47 4.57
CA ARG A 36 3.91 0.94 4.48
C ARG A 36 4.58 1.73 5.59
N SER A 37 5.33 2.75 5.19
CA SER A 37 5.92 3.76 6.08
C SER A 37 5.20 5.09 5.88
N GLU A 38 4.77 5.70 6.97
CA GLU A 38 4.11 7.01 6.97
C GLU A 38 5.01 8.07 7.58
N TYR A 39 4.96 9.29 7.04
CA TYR A 39 5.85 10.38 7.42
C TYR A 39 5.10 11.69 7.68
N SER A 40 5.55 12.41 8.70
CA SER A 40 5.23 13.82 8.94
C SER A 40 6.46 14.66 8.60
N ASN A 41 6.37 15.43 7.52
CA ASN A 41 7.52 15.91 6.75
C ASN A 41 8.47 14.76 6.40
N ASP A 42 9.75 14.87 6.75
CA ASP A 42 10.74 13.81 6.54
C ASP A 42 10.87 12.84 7.71
N LYS A 43 10.09 13.01 8.78
CA LYS A 43 10.16 12.16 9.97
C LYS A 43 9.20 10.97 9.83
N PRO A 44 9.66 9.71 9.92
CA PRO A 44 8.77 8.56 9.95
C PRO A 44 7.96 8.57 11.27
N VAL A 45 6.68 8.29 11.16
CA VAL A 45 5.73 8.33 12.29
C VAL A 45 4.99 7.01 12.50
N CYS A 46 4.91 6.16 11.47
CA CYS A 46 4.28 4.84 11.53
C CYS A 46 4.93 3.89 10.52
N TYR A 47 5.05 2.62 10.90
CA TYR A 47 5.33 1.51 9.99
C TYR A 47 4.29 0.44 10.23
N VAL A 48 3.68 -0.05 9.15
CA VAL A 48 2.71 -1.14 9.20
C VAL A 48 3.01 -2.15 8.10
N GLU A 49 2.81 -3.40 8.45
CA GLU A 49 2.90 -4.56 7.56
C GLU A 49 1.57 -5.30 7.62
N TYR A 50 0.97 -5.55 6.47
CA TYR A 50 -0.32 -6.23 6.42
C TYR A 50 -0.51 -7.05 5.14
N PHE A 51 -1.37 -8.05 5.25
CA PHE A 51 -1.74 -8.93 4.16
C PHE A 51 -3.17 -8.65 3.73
N MET A 52 -3.41 -8.69 2.42
CA MET A 52 -4.75 -8.68 1.84
C MET A 52 -4.95 -9.94 1.01
N ARG A 53 -6.10 -10.59 1.17
CA ARG A 53 -6.43 -11.76 0.35
C ARG A 53 -6.52 -11.37 -1.14
N GLY A 54 -6.04 -12.23 -2.03
CA GLY A 54 -5.84 -11.90 -3.45
C GLY A 54 -7.11 -11.67 -4.27
N GLU A 55 -8.27 -12.08 -3.78
CA GLU A 55 -9.57 -11.79 -4.41
C GLU A 55 -10.04 -10.35 -4.16
N MET A 56 -9.41 -9.61 -3.25
CA MET A 56 -9.71 -8.21 -3.03
C MET A 56 -9.06 -7.33 -4.10
N SER A 57 -9.83 -6.41 -4.65
CA SER A 57 -9.33 -5.40 -5.59
C SER A 57 -8.83 -4.17 -4.84
N PHE A 58 -7.66 -3.64 -5.24
CA PHE A 58 -7.25 -2.28 -4.89
C PHE A 58 -7.13 -1.43 -6.16
N ARG A 59 -7.28 -0.12 -6.02
CA ARG A 59 -7.13 0.85 -7.10
C ARG A 59 -6.32 2.03 -6.61
N ASP A 60 -5.30 2.39 -7.37
CA ASP A 60 -4.59 3.65 -7.22
C ASP A 60 -4.92 4.55 -8.43
N VAL A 61 -5.03 5.85 -8.19
CA VAL A 61 -5.33 6.84 -9.23
C VAL A 61 -4.23 7.89 -9.19
N PHE A 62 -3.37 7.84 -10.19
CA PHE A 62 -2.33 8.84 -10.39
C PHE A 62 -2.89 10.00 -11.21
N SER A 63 -2.94 11.17 -10.59
CA SER A 63 -3.27 12.41 -11.28
C SER A 63 -1.98 13.18 -11.55
N PRO A 64 -1.56 13.35 -12.82
CA PRO A 64 -0.42 14.20 -13.13
C PRO A 64 -0.73 15.63 -12.69
N LYS A 65 0.23 16.29 -12.05
CA LYS A 65 0.19 17.73 -11.85
C LYS A 65 0.47 18.38 -13.20
N LEU A 66 -0.58 18.62 -14.00
CA LEU A 66 -0.45 19.48 -15.17
C LEU A 66 -0.12 20.88 -14.65
N GLU A 67 1.11 21.35 -14.91
CA GLU A 67 1.44 22.76 -14.69
C GLU A 67 0.44 23.60 -15.50
N ARG A 68 -0.19 24.58 -14.84
CA ARG A 68 -1.16 25.46 -15.49
C ARG A 68 -0.53 26.04 -16.76
N PRO A 69 -1.21 26.02 -17.92
CA PRO A 69 -0.75 26.82 -19.03
C PRO A 69 -0.75 28.28 -18.56
N LEU A 70 0.39 28.95 -18.70
CA LEU A 70 0.50 30.39 -18.59
C LEU A 70 -0.40 31.00 -19.66
N LEU A 71 -1.68 31.23 -19.32
CA LEU A 71 -2.53 32.11 -20.09
C LEU A 71 -1.93 33.51 -19.96
N ARG A 72 -1.16 33.89 -20.98
CA ARG A 72 -0.83 35.29 -21.28
C ARG A 72 -2.04 35.86 -22.01
N GLU A 73 -2.74 36.77 -21.35
CA GLU A 73 -3.51 37.83 -22.02
C GLU A 73 -2.68 39.12 -22.02
#